data_AF-A0A935HQN1-F1
#
_entry.id   AF-A0A935HQN1-F1
#
_cell.length_a   1.000
_cell.length_b   1.000
_cell.length_c   1.000
_cell.angle_alpha   90.00
_cell.angle_beta   90.00
_cell.angle_gamma   90.00
#
_symmetry.space_group_name_H-M   'P 1'
#
loop_
_entity.id
_entity.type
_entity.pdbx_description
1 polymer ?
#
loop_
_entity_poly.entity_id
_entity_poly.type
_entity_poly.pdbx_seq_one_letter_code
_entity_poly.pdbx_strand_id
1 'polypeptide(L)'
;MDSTIQLRRAILLTYIKNAKHAIEQKMGDLGEQASDYEGMIRNLPKSQRDVLNIERPPMVNEKMYLFLLEKRASTVIARAGIVPKTKVIESARTLGVVRPDKLKIFYTFMLGGLVTPLPVVFVRVMFYDRIENADQLKELTTLPVFGRSASEKAEDNYVVVDSDPKAAITESFRTVRTNLEYVPAPEGRGKVVLVTSYRPNEGKTFCSVHLSAILAKAGKKVLLLELDLHKPKVAASLGMTSQVRPQHGPDRQDELARSGATYAVRTFRCDAFRPDTAERV
;
A
#
# COMPACT_ATOMS: atom_id res chain seq x y z
N MET A 1 96.32 -8.84 91.24
CA MET A 1 95.15 -8.14 90.68
C MET A 1 94.39 -8.97 89.65
N ASP A 2 95.04 -9.91 88.93
CA ASP A 2 94.36 -10.75 87.93
C ASP A 2 93.43 -11.85 88.50
N SER A 3 93.75 -12.41 89.67
CA SER A 3 92.93 -13.48 90.28
C SER A 3 91.51 -13.02 90.67
N THR A 4 91.37 -11.78 91.12
CA THR A 4 90.08 -11.17 91.47
C THR A 4 89.21 -10.88 90.24
N ILE A 5 89.81 -10.60 89.08
CA ILE A 5 89.09 -10.37 87.83
C ILE A 5 88.58 -11.69 87.24
N GLN A 6 89.39 -12.75 87.27
CA GLN A 6 88.99 -14.08 86.81
C GLN A 6 87.87 -14.66 87.68
N LEU A 7 87.93 -14.50 89.01
CA LEU A 7 86.88 -14.92 89.93
C LEU A 7 85.55 -14.21 89.64
N ARG A 8 85.56 -12.89 89.41
CA ARG A 8 84.35 -12.11 89.07
C ARG A 8 83.74 -12.55 87.74
N ARG A 9 84.56 -12.86 86.72
CA ARG A 9 84.08 -13.40 85.44
C ARG A 9 83.44 -14.78 85.59
N ALA A 10 84.04 -15.68 86.37
CA ALA A 10 83.48 -17.00 86.63
C ALA A 10 82.13 -16.94 87.37
N ILE A 11 82.00 -16.03 88.35
CA ILE A 11 80.73 -15.78 89.06
C ILE A 11 79.68 -15.23 88.10
N LEU A 12 80.03 -14.25 87.26
CA LEU A 12 79.12 -13.68 86.25
C LEU A 12 78.63 -14.72 85.25
N LEU A 13 79.52 -15.58 84.74
CA LEU A 13 79.16 -16.65 83.82
C LEU A 13 78.23 -17.67 84.47
N THR A 14 78.50 -18.03 85.73
CA THR A 14 77.63 -18.92 86.50
C THR A 14 76.25 -18.28 86.72
N TYR A 15 76.20 -16.98 87.03
CA TYR A 15 74.96 -16.23 87.19
C TYR A 15 74.16 -16.18 85.89
N ILE A 16 74.80 -15.87 84.76
CA ILE A 16 74.15 -15.85 83.44
C ILE A 16 73.65 -17.25 83.06
N LYS A 17 74.42 -18.31 83.32
CA LYS A 17 74.00 -19.69 83.03
C LYS A 17 72.79 -20.08 83.86
N ASN A 18 72.76 -19.74 85.15
CA ASN A 18 71.62 -19.99 86.02
C ASN A 18 70.40 -19.15 85.60
N ALA A 19 70.59 -17.88 85.22
CA ALA A 19 69.52 -17.03 84.71
C ALA A 19 68.94 -17.58 83.40
N LYS A 20 69.78 -18.04 82.48
CA LYS A 20 69.34 -18.69 81.24
C LYS A 20 68.52 -19.94 81.53
N HIS A 21 69.00 -20.80 82.43
CA HIS A 21 68.30 -22.04 82.74
C HIS A 21 66.95 -21.80 83.44
N ALA A 22 66.89 -20.78 84.31
CA ALA A 22 65.64 -20.33 84.91
C ALA A 22 64.65 -19.78 83.87
N ILE A 23 65.13 -19.08 82.84
CA ILE A 23 64.29 -18.60 81.73
C ILE A 23 63.80 -19.78 80.87
N GLU A 24 64.66 -20.75 80.57
CA GLU A 24 64.27 -21.96 79.82
C GLU A 24 63.23 -22.79 80.57
N GLN A 25 63.39 -22.97 81.88
CA GLN A 25 62.36 -23.60 82.73
C GLN A 25 61.06 -22.80 82.70
N LYS A 26 61.14 -21.47 82.82
CA LYS A 26 59.96 -20.61 82.74
C LYS A 26 59.26 -20.67 81.39
N MET A 27 60.00 -20.84 80.30
CA MET A 27 59.43 -21.07 78.97
C MET A 27 58.76 -22.44 78.88
N GLY A 28 59.34 -23.48 79.49
CA GLY A 28 58.73 -24.80 79.61
C GLY A 28 57.41 -24.76 80.39
N ASP A 29 57.42 -24.13 81.58
CA ASP A 29 56.24 -23.98 82.43
C ASP A 29 55.12 -23.19 81.72
N LEU A 30 55.47 -22.11 81.00
CA LEU A 30 54.51 -21.35 80.21
C LEU A 30 53.94 -22.17 79.04
N GLY A 31 54.75 -23.04 78.44
CA GLY A 31 54.31 -23.96 77.39
C GLY A 31 53.31 -24.99 77.92
N GLU A 32 53.58 -25.56 79.09
CA GLU A 32 52.68 -26.50 79.76
C GLU A 32 51.37 -25.83 80.18
N GLN A 33 51.46 -24.64 80.79
CA GLN A 33 50.27 -23.82 81.10
C GLN A 33 49.43 -23.53 79.87
N ALA A 34 50.06 -23.15 78.75
CA ALA A 34 49.33 -22.90 77.50
C ALA A 34 48.59 -24.15 77.01
N SER A 35 49.21 -25.34 77.08
CA SER A 35 48.56 -26.60 76.69
C SER A 35 47.40 -26.97 77.62
N ASP A 36 47.53 -26.70 78.93
CA ASP A 36 46.47 -26.93 79.90
C ASP A 36 45.27 -26.01 79.64
N TYR A 37 45.52 -24.72 79.39
CA TYR A 37 44.47 -23.78 79.01
C TYR A 37 43.79 -24.19 77.69
N GLU A 38 44.55 -24.69 76.72
CA GLU A 38 44.01 -25.18 75.45
C GLU A 38 43.14 -26.44 75.65
N GLY A 39 43.54 -27.33 76.57
CA GLY A 39 42.72 -28.46 77.04
C GLY A 39 41.42 -28.01 77.73
N MET A 40 41.48 -26.99 78.59
CA MET A 40 40.30 -26.40 79.25
C MET A 40 39.33 -25.77 78.23
N ILE A 41 39.84 -25.07 77.21
CA ILE A 41 39.04 -24.50 76.12
C ILE A 41 38.36 -25.61 75.30
N ARG A 42 39.03 -26.74 75.10
CA ARG A 42 38.48 -27.89 74.37
C ARG A 42 37.39 -28.63 75.16
N ASN A 43 37.42 -28.52 76.48
CA ASN A 43 36.44 -29.09 77.41
C ASN A 43 35.29 -28.13 77.76
N LEU A 44 35.25 -26.90 77.23
CA LEU A 44 34.05 -26.03 77.32
C LEU A 44 32.88 -26.74 76.61
N PRO A 45 31.86 -27.22 77.34
CA PRO A 45 30.88 -28.13 76.80
C PRO A 45 29.98 -27.40 75.80
N LYS A 46 29.63 -28.08 74.70
CA LYS A 46 28.79 -27.58 73.58
C LYS A 46 27.54 -26.80 74.04
N SER A 47 26.99 -27.15 75.20
CA SER A 47 25.82 -26.51 75.82
C SER A 47 25.94 -24.98 76.00
N GLN A 48 27.09 -24.41 76.37
CA GLN A 48 27.21 -22.94 76.51
C GLN A 48 27.22 -22.22 75.15
N ARG A 49 27.78 -22.86 74.10
CA ARG A 49 27.72 -22.33 72.73
C ARG A 49 26.30 -22.44 72.16
N ASP A 50 25.58 -23.51 72.50
CA ASP A 50 24.20 -23.71 72.07
C ASP A 50 23.25 -22.70 72.75
N VAL A 51 23.45 -22.38 74.04
CA VAL A 51 22.72 -21.31 74.73
C VAL A 51 22.94 -19.97 74.04
N LEU A 52 24.19 -19.61 73.69
CA LEU A 52 24.48 -18.38 72.96
C LEU A 52 23.83 -18.36 71.57
N ASN A 53 23.73 -19.50 70.89
CA ASN A 53 23.06 -19.60 69.60
C ASN A 53 21.53 -19.47 69.72
N ILE A 54 20.94 -19.86 70.84
CA ILE A 54 19.50 -19.68 71.13
C ILE A 54 19.20 -18.24 71.56
N GLU A 55 20.09 -17.57 72.29
CA GLU A 55 19.91 -16.20 72.77
C GLU A 55 20.21 -15.12 71.71
N ARG A 56 21.01 -15.45 70.69
CA ARG A 56 21.34 -14.51 69.59
C ARG A 56 20.12 -14.00 68.82
N PRO A 57 19.22 -14.84 68.28
CA PRO A 57 18.03 -14.37 67.55
C PRO A 57 17.12 -13.42 68.35
N PRO A 58 16.71 -13.72 69.61
CA PRO A 58 15.87 -12.80 70.37
C PRO A 58 16.59 -11.48 70.69
N MET A 59 17.88 -11.52 71.05
CA MET A 59 18.65 -10.30 71.32
C MET A 59 18.79 -9.41 70.06
N VAL A 60 18.99 -10.00 68.89
CA VAL A 60 19.05 -9.24 67.62
C VAL A 60 17.69 -8.63 67.29
N ASN A 61 16.61 -9.38 67.48
CA ASN A 61 15.24 -8.88 67.25
C ASN A 61 14.87 -7.75 68.21
N GLU A 62 15.23 -7.85 69.49
CA GLU A 62 15.01 -6.80 70.48
C GLU A 62 15.76 -5.53 70.10
N LYS A 63 17.05 -5.63 69.76
CA LYS A 63 17.84 -4.49 69.29
C LYS A 63 17.26 -3.87 68.01
N MET A 64 16.82 -4.69 67.06
CA MET A 64 16.16 -4.21 65.84
C MET A 64 14.86 -3.47 66.17
N TYR A 65 14.05 -4.02 67.07
CA TYR A 65 12.80 -3.39 67.49
C TYR A 65 13.04 -2.03 68.16
N LEU A 66 14.02 -1.95 69.08
CA LEU A 66 14.42 -0.69 69.72
C LEU A 66 14.94 0.32 68.69
N PHE A 67 15.79 -0.11 67.75
CA PHE A 67 16.27 0.75 66.67
C PHE A 67 15.12 1.27 65.80
N LEU A 68 14.14 0.44 65.45
CA LEU A 68 12.98 0.85 64.67
C LEU A 68 12.09 1.84 65.44
N LEU A 69 11.92 1.66 66.75
CA LEU A 69 11.22 2.60 67.61
C LEU A 69 11.93 3.96 67.67
N GLU A 70 13.24 3.96 67.86
CA GLU A 70 14.07 5.17 67.86
C GLU A 70 14.03 5.86 66.49
N LYS A 71 14.13 5.09 65.40
CA LYS A 71 14.04 5.62 64.04
C LYS A 71 12.67 6.18 63.73
N ARG A 72 11.60 5.56 64.25
CA ARG A 72 10.24 6.08 64.15
C ARG A 72 10.09 7.40 64.91
N ALA A 73 10.58 7.48 66.14
CA ALA A 73 10.52 8.71 66.94
C ALA A 73 11.28 9.85 66.24
N SER A 74 12.52 9.60 65.80
CA SER A 74 13.33 10.59 65.08
C SER A 74 12.70 11.02 63.75
N THR A 75 12.08 10.11 62.99
CA THR A 75 11.37 10.48 61.75
C THR A 75 10.08 11.26 62.01
N VAL A 76 9.35 10.97 63.09
CA VAL A 76 8.19 11.76 63.51
C VAL A 76 8.61 13.17 63.91
N ILE A 77 9.68 13.31 64.70
CA ILE A 77 10.23 14.63 65.09
C ILE A 77 10.73 15.38 63.85
N ALA A 78 11.50 14.71 62.98
CA ALA A 78 11.99 15.31 61.74
C ALA A 78 10.82 15.77 60.85
N ARG A 79 9.74 14.98 60.73
CA ARG A 79 8.52 15.39 60.01
C ARG A 79 7.81 16.57 60.66
N ALA A 80 7.70 16.59 61.99
CA ALA A 80 7.06 17.69 62.72
C ALA A 80 7.88 18.99 62.66
N GLY A 81 9.21 18.89 62.53
CA GLY A 81 10.12 20.01 62.32
C GLY A 81 10.14 20.56 60.90
N ILE A 82 9.60 19.83 59.90
CA ILE A 82 9.37 20.38 58.56
C ILE A 82 8.18 21.34 58.65
N VAL A 83 8.47 22.59 59.00
CA VAL A 83 7.54 23.69 58.74
C VAL A 83 7.57 23.92 57.23
N PRO A 84 6.49 23.67 56.47
CA PRO A 84 6.46 23.97 55.05
C PRO A 84 6.66 25.47 54.88
N LYS A 85 7.80 25.88 54.29
CA LYS A 85 8.04 27.29 53.92
C LYS A 85 7.03 27.83 52.91
N THR A 86 6.20 26.95 52.35
CA THR A 86 5.18 27.25 51.36
C THR A 86 3.87 26.61 51.79
N LYS A 87 2.86 27.44 52.02
CA LYS A 87 1.47 27.02 52.19
C LYS A 87 0.80 27.11 50.82
N VAL A 88 0.21 26.01 50.33
CA VAL A 88 -0.59 26.04 49.11
C VAL A 88 -1.80 26.92 49.39
N ILE A 89 -1.84 28.09 48.75
CA ILE A 89 -2.95 29.05 48.91
C ILE A 89 -4.13 28.64 48.02
N GLU A 90 -3.86 28.07 46.84
CA GLU A 90 -4.88 27.56 45.92
C GLU A 90 -4.35 26.38 45.08
N SER A 91 -5.21 25.39 44.84
CA SER A 91 -4.88 24.22 44.01
C SER A 91 -4.83 24.60 42.52
N ALA A 92 -3.94 23.95 41.76
CA ALA A 92 -3.79 24.22 40.33
C ALA A 92 -5.07 23.90 39.56
N ARG A 93 -5.60 24.89 38.82
CA ARG A 93 -6.73 24.69 37.90
C ARG A 93 -6.21 24.10 36.59
N THR A 94 -6.84 23.03 36.12
CA THR A 94 -6.51 22.45 34.81
C THR A 94 -7.10 23.32 33.71
N LEU A 95 -6.24 23.94 32.89
CA LEU A 95 -6.64 24.81 31.77
C LEU A 95 -7.11 24.01 30.53
N GLY A 96 -7.47 22.73 30.70
CA GLY A 96 -7.84 21.84 29.60
C GLY A 96 -6.66 21.50 28.67
N VAL A 97 -6.97 20.90 27.53
CA VAL A 97 -5.99 20.49 26.51
C VAL A 97 -5.73 21.68 25.57
N VAL A 98 -4.54 22.28 25.64
CA VAL A 98 -4.17 23.47 24.87
C VAL A 98 -3.86 23.15 23.39
N ARG A 99 -3.46 21.90 23.08
CA ARG A 99 -3.19 21.38 21.73
C ARG A 99 -3.43 19.87 21.71
N PRO A 100 -3.88 19.22 20.61
CA PRO A 100 -4.08 19.77 19.27
C PRO A 100 -5.52 20.25 18.98
N ASP A 101 -5.64 21.31 18.17
CA ASP A 101 -6.91 21.87 17.69
C ASP A 101 -7.56 20.95 16.65
N LYS A 102 -8.38 20.01 17.12
CA LYS A 102 -9.06 19.02 16.26
C LYS A 102 -9.84 19.66 15.11
N LEU A 103 -10.46 20.83 15.36
CA LEU A 103 -11.20 21.58 14.33
C LEU A 103 -10.27 22.12 13.24
N LYS A 104 -9.14 22.71 13.61
CA LYS A 104 -8.16 23.24 12.63
C LYS A 104 -7.64 22.10 11.75
N ILE A 105 -7.32 20.96 12.36
CA ILE A 105 -6.88 19.77 11.62
C ILE A 105 -7.97 19.31 10.65
N PHE A 106 -9.21 19.16 11.12
CA PHE A 106 -10.35 18.76 10.28
C PHE A 106 -10.52 19.67 9.06
N TYR A 107 -10.54 21.00 9.26
CA TYR A 107 -10.68 21.95 8.16
C TYR A 107 -9.51 21.90 7.17
N THR A 108 -8.27 21.72 7.64
CA THR A 108 -7.10 21.61 6.74
C THR A 108 -7.17 20.38 5.85
N PHE A 109 -7.58 19.22 6.37
CA PHE A 109 -7.74 18.00 5.58
C PHE A 109 -8.95 18.07 4.65
N MET A 110 -10.07 18.64 5.11
CA MET A 110 -11.27 18.83 4.28
C MET A 110 -10.98 19.76 3.10
N LEU A 111 -10.32 20.89 3.34
CA LEU A 111 -9.97 21.86 2.29
C LEU A 111 -8.90 21.29 1.36
N GLY A 112 -7.88 20.62 1.90
CA GLY A 112 -6.85 19.95 1.10
C GLY A 112 -7.44 18.88 0.18
N GLY A 113 -8.36 18.06 0.69
CA GLY A 113 -9.03 17.02 -0.10
C GLY A 113 -9.90 17.59 -1.23
N LEU A 114 -10.53 18.74 -1.03
CA LEU A 114 -11.34 19.41 -2.05
C LEU A 114 -10.48 20.08 -3.14
N VAL A 115 -9.33 20.64 -2.76
CA VAL A 115 -8.43 21.34 -3.69
C VAL A 115 -7.57 20.38 -4.51
N THR A 116 -7.14 19.26 -3.94
CA THR A 116 -6.26 18.27 -4.61
C THR A 116 -6.78 17.69 -5.94
N PRO A 117 -8.08 17.40 -6.17
CA PRO A 117 -8.53 16.84 -7.45
C PRO A 117 -8.43 17.82 -8.63
N LEU A 118 -8.52 19.13 -8.40
CA LEU A 118 -8.43 20.15 -9.45
C LEU A 118 -7.12 20.04 -10.27
N PRO A 119 -5.91 20.07 -9.66
CA PRO A 119 -4.67 19.92 -10.40
C PRO A 119 -4.53 18.54 -11.04
N VAL A 120 -5.01 17.47 -10.39
CA VAL A 120 -4.96 16.10 -10.95
C VAL A 120 -5.79 16.01 -12.23
N VAL A 121 -7.00 16.57 -12.25
CA VAL A 121 -7.85 16.62 -13.44
C VAL A 121 -7.23 17.52 -14.51
N PHE A 122 -6.71 18.69 -14.12
CA PHE A 122 -6.06 19.62 -15.05
C PHE A 122 -4.88 18.98 -15.77
N VAL A 123 -3.99 18.32 -15.03
CA VAL A 123 -2.85 17.59 -15.61
C VAL A 123 -3.35 16.48 -16.53
N ARG A 124 -4.32 15.67 -16.10
CA ARG A 124 -4.89 14.64 -16.99
C ARG A 124 -5.37 15.24 -18.31
N VAL A 125 -6.21 16.27 -18.27
CA VAL A 125 -6.78 16.89 -19.47
C VAL A 125 -5.69 17.45 -20.39
N MET A 126 -4.65 18.09 -19.84
CA MET A 126 -3.51 18.59 -20.62
C MET A 126 -2.73 17.48 -21.35
N PHE A 127 -2.65 16.28 -20.79
CA PHE A 127 -1.99 15.13 -21.42
C PHE A 127 -2.93 14.27 -22.29
N TYR A 128 -4.24 14.55 -22.32
CA TYR A 128 -5.20 13.84 -23.17
C TYR A 128 -5.36 14.55 -24.52
N ASP A 129 -4.53 14.17 -25.49
CA ASP A 129 -4.71 14.58 -26.89
C ASP A 129 -5.89 13.85 -27.52
N ARG A 130 -7.07 14.49 -27.50
CA ARG A 130 -8.26 14.04 -28.22
C ARG A 130 -8.60 15.07 -29.29
N ILE A 131 -8.83 14.62 -30.51
CA ILE A 131 -9.39 15.45 -31.58
C ILE A 131 -10.88 15.61 -31.30
N GLU A 132 -11.29 16.79 -30.85
CA GLU A 132 -12.70 17.05 -30.48
C GLU A 132 -13.47 17.79 -31.58
N ASN A 133 -12.73 18.52 -32.43
CA ASN A 133 -13.31 19.38 -33.45
C ASN A 133 -12.85 19.00 -34.86
N ALA A 134 -13.76 19.13 -35.82
CA ALA A 134 -13.47 18.91 -37.24
C ALA A 134 -12.43 19.90 -37.77
N ASP A 135 -12.34 21.09 -37.18
CA ASP A 135 -11.36 22.11 -37.59
C ASP A 135 -9.95 21.77 -37.11
N GLN A 136 -9.80 21.17 -35.92
CA GLN A 136 -8.51 20.59 -35.48
C GLN A 136 -8.05 19.48 -36.44
N LEU A 137 -8.98 18.68 -36.97
CA LEU A 137 -8.66 17.64 -37.94
C LEU A 137 -8.19 18.23 -39.29
N LYS A 138 -8.78 19.33 -39.75
CA LYS A 138 -8.36 20.04 -40.97
C LYS A 138 -6.99 20.71 -40.83
N GLU A 139 -6.65 21.16 -39.62
CA GLU A 139 -5.34 21.77 -39.35
C GLU A 139 -4.22 20.71 -39.31
N LEU A 140 -4.53 19.54 -38.74
CA LEU A 140 -3.58 18.43 -38.62
C LEU A 140 -3.47 17.56 -39.89
N THR A 141 -4.48 17.57 -40.77
CA THR A 141 -4.53 16.70 -41.95
C THR A 141 -5.06 17.44 -43.18
N THR A 142 -4.53 17.10 -44.36
CA THR A 142 -5.01 17.62 -45.65
C THR A 142 -6.28 16.91 -46.16
N LEU A 143 -6.92 16.08 -45.32
CA LEU A 143 -8.04 15.24 -45.73
C LEU A 143 -9.36 16.02 -45.69
N PRO A 144 -10.20 15.93 -46.74
CA PRO A 144 -11.52 16.56 -46.72
C PRO A 144 -12.44 15.86 -45.70
N VAL A 145 -13.13 16.64 -44.89
CA VAL A 145 -14.10 16.14 -43.91
C VAL A 145 -15.45 15.90 -44.60
N PHE A 146 -15.82 14.64 -44.80
CA PHE A 146 -17.08 14.27 -45.46
C PHE A 146 -18.33 14.50 -44.61
N GLY A 147 -18.20 14.53 -43.28
CA GLY A 147 -19.31 14.82 -42.38
C GLY A 147 -18.97 14.50 -40.92
N ARG A 148 -19.80 14.98 -40.00
CA ARG A 148 -19.72 14.72 -38.56
C ARG A 148 -21.00 14.02 -38.14
N SER A 149 -20.91 12.81 -37.59
CA SER A 149 -22.05 12.12 -36.99
C SER A 149 -22.03 12.30 -35.48
N ALA A 150 -23.15 12.72 -34.89
CA ALA A 150 -23.35 12.63 -33.45
C ALA A 150 -23.64 11.16 -33.07
N SER A 151 -22.99 10.67 -32.01
CA SER A 151 -23.31 9.36 -31.43
C SER A 151 -24.47 9.54 -30.45
N GLU A 152 -25.71 9.47 -30.91
CA GLU A 152 -26.82 9.20 -29.99
C GLU A 152 -26.80 7.73 -29.60
N LYS A 153 -27.16 7.43 -28.34
CA LYS A 153 -27.43 6.04 -27.93
C LYS A 153 -28.67 5.60 -28.70
N ALA A 154 -28.47 4.94 -29.83
CA ALA A 154 -29.57 4.36 -30.58
C ALA A 154 -30.23 3.27 -29.71
N GLU A 155 -31.44 3.53 -29.22
CA GLU A 155 -32.32 2.51 -28.66
C GLU A 155 -32.73 1.53 -29.77
N ASP A 156 -32.65 0.22 -29.47
CA ASP A 156 -33.12 -1.02 -30.12
C ASP A 156 -33.11 -1.18 -31.66
N ASN A 157 -33.11 -0.11 -32.45
CA ASN A 157 -33.00 -0.09 -33.90
C ASN A 157 -31.59 0.36 -34.32
N TYR A 158 -30.81 -0.58 -34.84
CA TYR A 158 -29.43 -0.34 -35.27
C TYR A 158 -29.31 0.54 -36.53
N VAL A 159 -30.40 0.81 -37.25
CA VAL A 159 -30.43 1.64 -38.48
C VAL A 159 -31.38 2.82 -38.31
N VAL A 160 -30.87 3.93 -37.78
CA VAL A 160 -31.66 5.14 -37.47
C VAL A 160 -32.13 5.87 -38.74
N VAL A 161 -31.40 5.72 -39.86
CA VAL A 161 -31.75 6.33 -41.16
C VAL A 161 -33.14 5.90 -41.67
N ASP A 162 -33.56 4.69 -41.29
CA ASP A 162 -34.86 4.17 -41.71
C ASP A 162 -35.99 4.58 -40.77
N SER A 163 -35.75 4.51 -39.45
CA SER A 163 -36.77 4.79 -38.43
C SER A 163 -37.09 6.28 -38.27
N ASP A 164 -36.10 7.17 -38.33
CA ASP A 164 -36.32 8.61 -38.14
C ASP A 164 -35.61 9.46 -39.24
N PRO A 165 -36.35 9.90 -40.27
CA PRO A 165 -35.84 10.78 -41.30
C PRO A 165 -35.42 12.18 -40.82
N LYS A 166 -35.86 12.63 -39.65
CA LYS A 166 -35.58 13.97 -39.08
C LYS A 166 -34.48 13.93 -38.01
N ALA A 167 -34.01 12.74 -37.61
CA ALA A 167 -32.92 12.60 -36.67
C ALA A 167 -31.63 13.29 -37.15
N ALA A 168 -30.86 13.82 -36.19
CA ALA A 168 -29.57 14.46 -36.46
C ALA A 168 -28.56 13.51 -37.14
N ILE A 169 -28.61 12.22 -36.79
CA ILE A 169 -27.81 11.18 -37.43
C ILE A 169 -28.16 11.09 -38.92
N THR A 170 -29.45 11.07 -39.26
CA THR A 170 -29.90 10.97 -40.66
C THR A 170 -29.45 12.16 -41.49
N GLU A 171 -29.52 13.37 -40.95
CA GLU A 171 -29.04 14.58 -41.64
C GLU A 171 -27.52 14.59 -41.84
N SER A 172 -26.78 14.08 -40.85
CA SER A 172 -25.33 13.90 -40.95
C SER A 172 -24.97 12.97 -42.11
N PHE A 173 -25.67 11.84 -42.26
CA PHE A 173 -25.44 10.90 -43.36
C PHE A 173 -25.95 11.42 -44.72
N ARG A 174 -26.97 12.30 -44.75
CA ARG A 174 -27.34 13.02 -45.98
C ARG A 174 -26.21 13.93 -46.47
N THR A 175 -25.57 14.65 -45.55
CA THR A 175 -24.40 15.49 -45.86
C THR A 175 -23.26 14.65 -46.41
N VAL A 176 -22.94 13.51 -45.77
CA VAL A 176 -21.91 12.57 -46.25
C VAL A 176 -22.25 12.06 -47.65
N ARG A 177 -23.51 11.71 -47.92
CA ARG A 177 -23.96 11.27 -49.24
C ARG A 177 -23.73 12.34 -50.31
N THR A 178 -24.17 13.57 -50.06
CA THR A 178 -24.00 14.69 -51.00
C THR A 178 -22.52 14.97 -51.25
N ASN A 179 -21.69 14.97 -50.21
CA ASN A 179 -20.24 15.13 -50.35
C ASN A 179 -19.62 13.98 -51.15
N LEU A 180 -20.12 12.76 -50.96
CA LEU A 180 -19.68 11.61 -51.72
C LEU A 180 -20.02 11.76 -53.21
N GLU A 181 -21.15 12.35 -53.59
CA GLU A 181 -21.51 12.55 -55.02
C GLU A 181 -20.48 13.38 -55.79
N TYR A 182 -19.79 14.31 -55.14
CA TYR A 182 -18.71 15.10 -55.76
C TYR A 182 -17.42 14.32 -56.02
N VAL A 183 -17.25 13.12 -55.45
CA VAL A 183 -16.09 12.27 -55.73
C VAL A 183 -16.34 11.49 -57.03
N PRO A 184 -15.54 11.70 -58.10
CA PRO A 184 -15.76 11.03 -59.37
C PRO A 184 -15.59 9.52 -59.23
N ALA A 185 -16.43 8.77 -59.94
CA ALA A 185 -16.23 7.33 -60.13
C ALA A 185 -15.31 7.11 -61.35
N PRO A 186 -14.46 6.06 -61.34
CA PRO A 186 -13.70 5.69 -62.53
C PRO A 186 -14.66 5.41 -63.71
N GLU A 187 -14.30 5.86 -64.90
CA GLU A 187 -15.14 5.69 -66.09
C GLU A 187 -15.52 4.22 -66.31
N GLY A 188 -16.82 3.98 -66.54
CA GLY A 188 -17.36 2.65 -66.80
C GLY A 188 -17.38 1.68 -65.60
N ARG A 189 -16.98 2.11 -64.39
CA ARG A 189 -17.00 1.27 -63.18
C ARG A 189 -17.92 1.82 -62.10
N GLY A 190 -18.45 0.92 -61.28
CA GLY A 190 -19.19 1.29 -60.07
C GLY A 190 -18.27 1.96 -59.05
N LYS A 191 -18.85 2.78 -58.17
CA LYS A 191 -18.12 3.46 -57.11
C LYS A 191 -17.81 2.50 -55.96
N VAL A 192 -16.53 2.31 -55.65
CA VAL A 192 -16.06 1.48 -54.53
C VAL A 192 -15.58 2.40 -53.42
N VAL A 193 -16.10 2.20 -52.20
CA VAL A 193 -15.75 3.00 -51.01
C VAL A 193 -15.35 2.06 -49.89
N LEU A 194 -14.12 2.24 -49.38
CA LEU A 194 -13.62 1.54 -48.20
C LEU A 194 -13.85 2.39 -46.95
N VAL A 195 -14.49 1.82 -45.93
CA VAL A 195 -14.68 2.47 -44.63
C VAL A 195 -13.73 1.79 -43.62
N THR A 196 -12.78 2.55 -43.10
CA THR A 196 -11.80 2.08 -42.10
C THR A 196 -11.65 3.11 -40.98
N SER A 197 -10.97 2.73 -39.89
CA SER A 197 -10.73 3.63 -38.76
C SER A 197 -9.45 3.27 -38.01
N TYR A 198 -8.88 4.23 -37.28
CA TYR A 198 -7.58 4.13 -36.61
C TYR A 198 -7.60 3.14 -35.44
N ARG A 199 -8.70 3.09 -34.66
CA ARG A 199 -8.86 2.17 -33.52
C ARG A 199 -10.12 1.30 -33.62
N PRO A 200 -10.13 0.11 -32.98
CA PRO A 200 -11.37 -0.64 -32.77
C PRO A 200 -12.43 0.20 -32.05
N ASN A 201 -13.71 -0.06 -32.33
CA ASN A 201 -14.87 0.62 -31.72
C ASN A 201 -15.05 2.13 -32.03
N GLU A 202 -14.46 2.67 -33.09
CA GLU A 202 -14.72 4.06 -33.53
C GLU A 202 -15.97 4.22 -34.41
N GLY A 203 -16.77 3.16 -34.58
CA GLY A 203 -18.02 3.24 -35.33
C GLY A 203 -17.93 2.92 -36.82
N LYS A 204 -16.83 2.31 -37.31
CA LYS A 204 -16.68 1.90 -38.71
C LYS A 204 -17.88 1.08 -39.25
N THR A 205 -18.33 0.05 -38.53
CA THR A 205 -19.53 -0.73 -38.90
C THR A 205 -20.80 0.12 -38.94
N PHE A 206 -20.99 0.99 -37.94
CA PHE A 206 -22.14 1.89 -37.85
C PHE A 206 -22.19 2.84 -39.06
N CYS A 207 -21.06 3.45 -39.40
CA CYS A 207 -20.92 4.31 -40.57
C CYS A 207 -21.18 3.57 -41.89
N SER A 208 -20.65 2.37 -42.07
CA SER A 208 -20.87 1.57 -43.27
C SER A 208 -22.35 1.21 -43.48
N VAL A 209 -23.03 0.80 -42.41
CA VAL A 209 -24.45 0.43 -42.46
C VAL A 209 -25.30 1.66 -42.79
N HIS A 210 -25.13 2.77 -42.07
CA HIS A 210 -25.93 3.99 -42.30
C HIS A 210 -25.65 4.64 -43.66
N LEU A 211 -24.38 4.63 -44.12
CA LEU A 211 -24.03 5.10 -45.45
C LEU A 211 -24.67 4.24 -46.54
N SER A 212 -24.69 2.91 -46.38
CA SER A 212 -25.35 2.03 -47.33
C SER A 212 -26.88 2.28 -47.38
N ALA A 213 -27.49 2.48 -46.22
CA ALA A 213 -28.92 2.76 -46.09
C ALA A 213 -29.30 4.09 -46.75
N ILE A 214 -28.55 5.18 -46.51
CA ILE A 214 -28.87 6.49 -47.09
C ILE A 214 -28.66 6.53 -48.62
N LEU A 215 -27.70 5.76 -49.14
CA LEU A 215 -27.47 5.60 -50.57
C LEU A 215 -28.59 4.77 -51.22
N ALA A 216 -29.01 3.69 -50.58
CA ALA A 216 -30.10 2.85 -51.06
C ALA A 216 -31.44 3.61 -51.04
N LYS A 217 -31.69 4.41 -49.99
CA LYS A 217 -32.85 5.31 -49.87
C LYS A 217 -32.85 6.43 -50.93
N ALA A 218 -31.69 6.77 -51.49
CA ALA A 218 -31.56 7.66 -52.64
C ALA A 218 -31.81 6.96 -54.00
N GLY A 219 -32.21 5.69 -53.99
CA GLY A 219 -32.47 4.91 -55.20
C GLY A 219 -31.22 4.32 -55.88
N LYS A 220 -30.04 4.37 -55.24
CA LYS A 220 -28.83 3.74 -55.77
C LYS A 220 -28.84 2.23 -55.47
N LYS A 221 -28.29 1.42 -56.38
CA LYS A 221 -28.00 0.00 -56.14
C LYS A 221 -26.73 -0.09 -55.30
N VAL A 222 -26.83 -0.61 -54.07
CA VAL A 222 -25.73 -0.63 -53.09
C VAL A 222 -25.41 -2.05 -52.66
N LEU A 223 -24.12 -2.40 -52.66
CA LEU A 223 -23.58 -3.65 -52.15
C LEU A 223 -22.73 -3.33 -50.92
N LEU A 224 -23.09 -3.88 -49.76
CA LEU A 224 -22.32 -3.75 -48.53
C LEU A 224 -21.53 -5.03 -48.28
N LEU A 225 -20.20 -4.94 -48.24
CA LEU A 225 -19.31 -6.06 -47.99
C LEU A 225 -18.69 -5.95 -46.60
N GLU A 226 -18.91 -6.96 -45.75
CA GLU A 226 -18.26 -7.04 -44.45
C GLU A 226 -16.92 -7.78 -44.58
N LEU A 227 -15.83 -7.02 -44.45
CA LEU A 227 -14.45 -7.53 -44.52
C LEU A 227 -13.78 -7.65 -43.13
N ASP A 228 -14.53 -7.39 -42.04
CA ASP A 228 -14.05 -7.64 -40.67
C ASP A 228 -14.28 -9.12 -40.30
N LEU A 229 -13.22 -9.92 -40.46
CA LEU A 229 -13.24 -11.35 -40.16
C LEU A 229 -13.11 -11.65 -38.65
N HIS A 230 -12.66 -10.70 -37.84
CA HIS A 230 -12.38 -10.95 -36.43
C HIS A 230 -13.64 -10.82 -35.58
N LYS A 231 -14.44 -9.75 -35.81
CA LYS A 231 -15.67 -9.49 -35.05
C LYS A 231 -16.79 -8.97 -35.96
N PRO A 232 -17.34 -9.82 -36.85
CA PRO A 232 -18.40 -9.40 -37.77
C PRO A 232 -19.67 -9.01 -37.01
N LYS A 233 -20.21 -7.82 -37.31
CA LYS A 233 -21.38 -7.20 -36.66
C LYS A 233 -22.46 -6.76 -37.64
N VAL A 234 -22.20 -6.66 -38.95
CA VAL A 234 -23.17 -6.12 -39.94
C VAL A 234 -24.47 -6.92 -39.99
N ALA A 235 -24.39 -8.26 -40.00
CA ALA A 235 -25.59 -9.10 -40.06
C ALA A 235 -26.52 -8.89 -38.86
N ALA A 236 -25.95 -8.78 -37.66
CA ALA A 236 -26.69 -8.48 -36.44
C ALA A 236 -27.30 -7.07 -36.49
N SER A 237 -26.56 -6.09 -37.00
CA SER A 237 -27.05 -4.71 -37.18
C SER A 237 -28.25 -4.62 -38.12
N LEU A 238 -28.36 -5.50 -39.11
CA LEU A 238 -29.47 -5.49 -40.09
C LEU A 238 -30.61 -6.43 -39.70
N GLY A 239 -30.58 -7.03 -38.49
CA GLY A 239 -31.59 -8.00 -38.06
C GLY A 239 -31.62 -9.28 -38.92
N MET A 240 -30.52 -9.59 -39.62
CA MET A 240 -30.44 -10.75 -40.49
C MET A 240 -30.04 -11.99 -39.69
N THR A 241 -30.85 -13.04 -39.76
CA THR A 241 -30.51 -14.35 -39.19
C THR A 241 -29.30 -14.93 -39.92
N SER A 242 -28.21 -15.22 -39.18
CA SER A 242 -26.96 -15.76 -39.72
C SER A 242 -27.11 -17.22 -40.18
N GLN A 243 -27.76 -17.44 -41.31
CA GLN A 243 -27.99 -18.77 -41.89
C GLN A 243 -27.87 -18.71 -43.42
N VAL A 244 -26.65 -18.53 -43.94
CA VAL A 244 -26.28 -19.11 -45.25
C VAL A 244 -24.78 -19.48 -45.21
N ARG A 245 -24.48 -20.76 -45.01
CA ARG A 245 -23.22 -21.33 -45.52
C ARG A 245 -23.46 -21.68 -46.98
N PRO A 246 -22.57 -21.32 -47.94
CA PRO A 246 -22.66 -21.87 -49.28
C PRO A 246 -22.30 -23.36 -49.20
N GLN A 247 -23.29 -24.24 -49.23
CA GLN A 247 -23.06 -25.65 -49.54
C GLN A 247 -23.27 -25.82 -51.05
N HIS A 248 -22.15 -25.97 -51.77
CA HIS A 248 -22.01 -26.46 -53.16
C HIS A 248 -22.64 -25.67 -54.33
N GLY A 249 -21.81 -25.42 -55.36
CA GLY A 249 -22.21 -25.18 -56.76
C GLY A 249 -22.03 -23.75 -57.29
N PRO A 250 -21.53 -23.54 -58.52
CA PRO A 250 -21.33 -22.21 -59.11
C PRO A 250 -22.62 -21.50 -59.58
N ASP A 251 -23.79 -22.15 -59.45
CA ASP A 251 -25.03 -21.71 -60.12
C ASP A 251 -26.08 -21.02 -59.23
N ARG A 252 -25.75 -20.61 -58.00
CA ARG A 252 -26.71 -19.87 -57.14
C ARG A 252 -26.12 -18.63 -56.50
N GLN A 253 -25.80 -17.62 -57.32
CA GLN A 253 -25.55 -16.27 -56.82
C GLN A 253 -26.85 -15.49 -56.53
N ASP A 254 -28.00 -15.99 -56.99
CA ASP A 254 -29.29 -15.31 -56.85
C ASP A 254 -30.00 -15.56 -55.50
N GLU A 255 -29.60 -16.59 -54.76
CA GLU A 255 -30.33 -17.03 -53.54
C GLU A 255 -29.81 -16.40 -52.24
N LEU A 256 -28.67 -15.67 -52.27
CA LEU A 256 -28.11 -14.96 -51.11
C LEU A 256 -28.65 -13.53 -50.92
N ALA A 257 -29.58 -13.07 -51.76
CA ALA A 257 -30.21 -11.76 -51.64
C ALA A 257 -31.42 -11.81 -50.69
N ARG A 258 -31.21 -12.09 -49.40
CA ARG A 258 -32.30 -11.94 -48.41
C ARG A 258 -32.47 -10.47 -48.04
N SER A 259 -33.52 -9.88 -48.59
CA SER A 259 -34.09 -8.57 -48.28
C SER A 259 -34.46 -8.47 -46.80
N GLY A 260 -33.53 -8.02 -45.96
CA GLY A 260 -33.80 -7.51 -44.61
C GLY A 260 -33.48 -6.02 -44.60
N ALA A 261 -34.48 -5.20 -44.26
CA ALA A 261 -34.61 -3.76 -44.48
C ALA A 261 -35.15 -3.39 -45.88
N THR A 262 -36.05 -2.41 -45.89
CA THR A 262 -36.93 -1.90 -46.98
C THR A 262 -36.21 -1.46 -48.27
N TYR A 263 -34.91 -1.70 -48.41
CA TYR A 263 -34.09 -1.29 -49.54
C TYR A 263 -33.16 -2.42 -49.98
N ALA A 264 -32.89 -2.50 -51.29
CA ALA A 264 -32.03 -3.52 -51.89
C ALA A 264 -30.54 -3.29 -51.58
N VAL A 265 -30.16 -3.36 -50.30
CA VAL A 265 -28.77 -3.51 -49.88
C VAL A 265 -28.45 -5.00 -49.89
N ARG A 266 -27.67 -5.45 -50.87
CA ARG A 266 -27.13 -6.82 -50.82
C ARG A 266 -25.95 -6.82 -49.86
N THR A 267 -25.96 -7.76 -48.91
CA THR A 267 -24.85 -7.95 -47.97
C THR A 267 -24.16 -9.27 -48.25
N PHE A 268 -22.83 -9.26 -48.38
CA PHE A 268 -22.05 -10.49 -48.41
C PHE A 268 -21.07 -10.52 -47.25
N ARG A 269 -20.91 -11.73 -46.72
CA ARG A 269 -19.97 -12.05 -45.66
C ARG A 269 -18.74 -12.72 -46.29
N CYS A 270 -17.56 -12.28 -45.88
CA CYS A 270 -16.31 -12.70 -46.52
C CYS A 270 -15.90 -14.17 -46.21
N ASP A 271 -16.56 -14.84 -45.26
CA ASP A 271 -16.43 -16.28 -45.02
C ASP A 271 -16.92 -17.15 -46.21
N ALA A 272 -17.62 -16.56 -47.17
CA ALA A 272 -18.01 -17.20 -48.42
C ALA A 272 -16.94 -17.15 -49.53
N PHE A 273 -15.85 -16.39 -49.36
CA PHE A 273 -14.81 -16.23 -50.38
C PHE A 273 -13.59 -17.10 -50.03
N ARG A 274 -13.35 -18.17 -50.82
CA ARG A 274 -12.11 -18.96 -50.70
C ARG A 274 -10.90 -18.07 -51.03
N PRO A 275 -9.76 -18.23 -50.33
CA PRO A 275 -8.57 -17.39 -50.49
C PRO A 275 -7.79 -17.59 -51.81
N ASP A 276 -8.32 -18.32 -52.79
CA ASP A 276 -7.56 -18.80 -53.96
C ASP A 276 -7.54 -17.80 -55.15
N THR A 277 -7.88 -16.53 -54.93
CA THR A 277 -7.95 -15.50 -55.99
C THR A 277 -7.17 -14.23 -55.67
N ALA A 278 -6.29 -14.26 -54.67
CA ALA A 278 -5.46 -13.11 -54.32
C ALA A 278 -4.24 -12.90 -55.25
N GLU A 279 -4.06 -13.71 -56.30
CA GLU A 279 -2.85 -13.68 -57.15
C GLU A 279 -3.04 -13.07 -58.55
N ARG A 280 -4.20 -12.46 -58.86
CA ARG A 280 -4.37 -11.69 -60.10
C ARG A 280 -5.30 -10.48 -59.93
N VAL A 281 -4.75 -9.36 -59.45
CA VAL A 281 -4.97 -7.98 -59.95
C VAL A 281 -3.76 -7.14 -59.54
#